data_AF-X0VBY1-F1
#
_entry.id   AF-X0VBY1-F1
#
_cell.length_a   1.000
_cell.length_b   1.000
_cell.length_c   1.000
_cell.angle_alpha   90.00
_cell.angle_beta   90.00
_cell.angle_gamma   90.00
#
_symmetry.space_group_name_H-M   'P 1'
#
loop_
_entity.id
_entity.type
_entity.pdbx_description
1 polymer ?
#
loop_
_entity_poly.entity_id
_entity_poly.type
_entity_poly.pdbx_seq_one_letter_code
_entity_poly.pdbx_strand_id
1 'polypeptide(L)'
;YHKLRKMLAEDGLAPGAPGLLRYHWYDSPNIRFLTIADFEAFCVEAGLTIHRMIAMDTEEGGEVNDDPNLNADLAIFVLSR
;
A
#
# COMPACT_ATOMS: atom_id res chain seq x y z
N TYR A 1 -0.18 -7.36 2.45
CA TYR A 1 0.79 -6.33 2.95
C TYR A 1 1.07 -6.35 4.47
N HIS A 2 0.16 -6.81 5.32
CA HIS A 2 0.32 -6.78 6.79
C HIS A 2 1.65 -7.34 7.32
N LYS A 3 2.22 -8.37 6.67
CA LYS A 3 3.53 -8.97 7.01
C LYS A 3 4.64 -7.91 7.06
N LEU A 4 4.65 -6.98 6.10
CA LEU A 4 5.63 -5.91 5.99
C LEU A 4 5.50 -4.90 7.13
N ARG A 5 4.27 -4.54 7.49
CA ARG A 5 4.00 -3.62 8.61
C ARG A 5 4.42 -4.23 9.93
N LYS A 6 4.21 -5.53 10.10
CA LYS A 6 4.66 -6.27 11.27
C LYS A 6 6.18 -6.22 11.42
N MET A 7 6.93 -6.43 10.33
CA MET A 7 8.39 -6.28 10.34
C MET A 7 8.83 -4.89 10.79
N LEU A 8 8.18 -3.84 10.28
CA LEU A 8 8.50 -2.47 10.70
C LEU A 8 8.16 -2.23 12.18
N ALA A 9 6.99 -2.67 12.63
CA ALA A 9 6.49 -2.42 13.98
C ALA A 9 7.19 -3.26 15.06
N GLU A 10 7.55 -4.50 14.76
CA GLU A 10 8.11 -5.46 15.72
C GLU A 10 9.63 -5.56 15.62
N ASP A 11 10.20 -5.61 14.41
CA ASP A 11 11.65 -5.78 14.21
C ASP A 11 12.37 -4.44 14.13
N GLY A 12 11.64 -3.33 13.91
CA GLY A 12 12.22 -1.99 13.71
C GLY A 12 13.04 -1.87 12.42
N LEU A 13 12.90 -2.82 11.51
CA LEU A 13 13.63 -2.89 10.25
C LEU A 13 12.76 -2.45 9.08
N ALA A 14 13.40 -1.85 8.07
CA ALA A 14 12.74 -1.58 6.81
C ALA A 14 12.22 -2.91 6.21
N PRO A 15 10.94 -2.97 5.78
CA PRO A 15 10.38 -4.21 5.26
C PRO A 15 11.09 -4.66 3.98
N GLY A 16 11.44 -5.95 3.91
CA GLY A 16 11.99 -6.58 2.71
C GLY A 16 11.25 -7.89 2.45
N ALA A 17 10.69 -8.06 1.25
CA ALA A 17 9.97 -9.28 0.88
C ALA A 17 10.14 -9.67 -0.59
N PRO A 18 9.99 -10.96 -0.94
CA PRO A 18 9.82 -11.38 -2.32
C PRO A 18 8.59 -10.69 -2.94
N GLY A 19 8.66 -10.25 -4.22
CA GLY A 19 7.52 -9.58 -4.90
C GLY A 19 7.85 -8.16 -5.38
N LEU A 20 6.95 -7.19 -5.16
CA LEU A 20 7.17 -5.77 -5.52
C LEU A 20 8.33 -5.10 -4.76
N LEU A 21 8.83 -5.73 -3.69
CA LEU A 21 9.87 -5.21 -2.80
C LEU A 21 11.16 -6.05 -2.85
N ARG A 22 11.51 -6.58 -4.03
CA ARG A 22 12.71 -7.43 -4.27
C ARG A 22 14.05 -6.74 -4.08
N TYR A 23 14.07 -5.44 -3.82
CA TYR A 23 15.29 -4.66 -3.68
C TYR A 23 15.64 -4.45 -2.21
N HIS A 24 16.93 -4.43 -1.89
CA HIS A 24 17.37 -3.98 -0.57
C HIS A 24 16.86 -2.56 -0.30
N TRP A 25 16.58 -2.23 0.96
CA TRP A 25 16.02 -0.92 1.33
C TRP A 25 16.87 0.26 0.83
N TYR A 26 18.19 0.07 0.71
CA TYR A 26 19.15 1.06 0.22
C TYR A 26 19.33 1.08 -1.32
N ASP A 27 18.84 0.06 -2.03
CA ASP A 27 18.97 -0.10 -3.49
C ASP A 27 17.62 -0.14 -4.22
N SER A 28 16.51 0.06 -3.50
CA SER A 28 15.16 0.04 -4.08
C SER A 28 14.82 1.39 -4.69
N PRO A 29 14.35 1.48 -5.94
CA PRO A 29 13.70 2.70 -6.44
C PRO A 29 12.37 2.97 -5.69
N ASN A 30 11.82 1.95 -5.02
CA ASN A 30 10.59 2.00 -4.23
C ASN A 30 10.89 2.22 -2.73
N ILE A 31 11.66 3.26 -2.38
CA ILE A 31 11.97 3.62 -0.97
C ILE A 31 10.70 4.07 -0.22
N ARG A 32 9.60 4.32 -0.93
CA ARG A 32 8.36 4.83 -0.34
C ARG A 32 7.48 3.67 0.09
N PHE A 33 7.39 3.47 1.41
CA PHE A 33 6.37 2.64 2.03
C PHE A 33 5.04 3.41 2.04
N LEU A 34 4.46 3.58 0.85
CA LEU A 34 3.22 4.33 0.63
C LEU A 34 2.02 3.48 1.01
N THR A 35 1.11 4.04 1.81
CA THR A 35 -0.14 3.38 2.20
C THR A 35 -1.34 3.90 1.41
N ILE A 36 -2.48 3.21 1.52
CA ILE A 36 -3.76 3.69 0.97
C ILE A 36 -4.14 5.01 1.63
N ALA A 37 -3.99 5.10 2.96
CA ALA A 37 -4.29 6.32 3.71
C ALA A 37 -3.41 7.52 3.28
N ASP A 38 -2.13 7.30 3.01
CA ASP A 38 -1.24 8.37 2.49
C ASP A 38 -1.74 8.89 1.14
N PHE A 39 -2.20 7.99 0.26
CA PHE A 39 -2.73 8.38 -1.05
C PHE A 39 -4.08 9.10 -0.96
N GLU A 40 -4.96 8.68 -0.04
CA GLU A 40 -6.23 9.37 0.23
C GLU A 40 -5.98 10.79 0.75
N ALA A 41 -5.05 10.95 1.69
CA ALA A 41 -4.64 12.28 2.19
C ALA A 41 -4.11 13.16 1.05
N PHE A 42 -3.25 12.61 0.19
CA PHE A 42 -2.76 13.31 -0.99
C PHE A 42 -3.90 13.75 -1.92
N CYS A 43 -4.92 12.91 -2.15
CA CYS A 43 -6.05 13.27 -2.99
C CYS A 43 -6.83 14.46 -2.43
N VAL A 44 -7.02 14.51 -1.10
CA VAL A 44 -7.65 15.65 -0.43
C VAL A 44 -6.84 16.94 -0.64
N GLU A 45 -5.54 16.89 -0.40
CA GLU A 45 -4.65 18.05 -0.60
C GLU A 45 -4.60 18.53 -2.06
N ALA A 46 -4.66 17.59 -3.00
CA ALA A 46 -4.67 17.87 -4.44
C ALA A 46 -6.03 18.32 -4.99
N GLY A 47 -7.10 18.29 -4.18
CA GLY A 47 -8.46 18.61 -4.61
C GLY A 47 -9.03 17.58 -5.58
N LEU A 48 -8.66 16.30 -5.44
CA LEU A 48 -9.14 15.20 -6.26
C LEU A 48 -10.33 14.51 -5.57
N THR A 49 -11.34 14.15 -6.36
CA THR A 49 -12.48 13.34 -5.88
C THR A 49 -12.21 11.87 -6.17
N ILE A 50 -12.30 11.02 -5.14
CA ILE A 50 -12.24 9.57 -5.27
C ILE A 50 -13.67 9.04 -5.46
N HIS A 51 -13.96 8.45 -6.61
CA HIS A 51 -15.27 7.85 -6.93
C HIS A 51 -15.38 6.41 -6.50
N ARG A 52 -14.26 5.69 -6.60
CA ARG A 52 -14.18 4.27 -6.30
C ARG A 52 -12.75 3.90 -5.92
N MET A 53 -12.64 3.03 -4.94
CA MET A 53 -11.42 2.34 -4.59
C MET A 53 -11.71 0.83 -4.64
N ILE A 54 -10.80 0.07 -5.24
CA ILE A 54 -10.80 -1.40 -5.21
C ILE A 54 -9.48 -1.81 -4.59
N ALA A 55 -9.53 -2.47 -3.44
CA ALA A 55 -8.38 -3.01 -2.76
C ALA A 55 -8.29 -4.51 -2.98
N MET A 56 -7.09 -5.00 -3.25
CA MET A 56 -6.82 -6.39 -3.61
C MET A 56 -5.71 -6.95 -2.74
N ASP A 57 -5.85 -8.22 -2.34
CA ASP A 57 -4.73 -9.06 -1.94
C ASP A 57 -4.37 -9.91 -3.16
N THR A 58 -3.28 -9.57 -3.85
CA THR A 58 -2.85 -10.28 -5.04
C THR A 58 -2.17 -11.61 -4.73
N GLU A 59 -1.73 -11.85 -3.49
CA GLU A 59 -1.25 -13.16 -3.04
C GLU A 59 -2.42 -14.14 -2.88
N GLU A 60 -3.51 -13.71 -2.25
CA GLU A 60 -4.72 -14.53 -2.03
C GLU A 60 -5.71 -14.49 -3.21
N GLY A 61 -5.56 -13.53 -4.12
CA GLY A 61 -6.34 -13.42 -5.36
C GLY A 61 -7.76 -12.85 -5.15
N GLY A 62 -7.97 -12.01 -4.14
CA GLY A 62 -9.29 -11.53 -3.74
C GLY A 62 -9.36 -10.03 -3.45
N GLU A 63 -10.59 -9.49 -3.49
CA GLU A 63 -10.87 -8.13 -3.02
C GLU A 63 -10.85 -8.09 -1.48
N VAL A 64 -10.20 -7.05 -0.95
CA VAL A 64 -10.08 -6.79 0.48
C VAL A 64 -11.10 -5.74 0.88
N ASN A 65 -12.07 -6.15 1.67
CA ASN A 65 -13.09 -5.24 2.22
C ASN A 65 -12.84 -4.91 3.70
N ASP A 66 -12.13 -5.79 4.43
CA ASP A 66 -11.80 -5.60 5.84
C ASP A 66 -10.37 -5.05 5.97
N ASP A 67 -10.25 -3.88 6.62
CA ASP A 67 -9.03 -3.06 6.72
C ASP A 67 -8.16 -3.08 5.44
N PRO A 68 -8.63 -2.47 4.34
CA PRO A 68 -7.90 -2.41 3.08
C PRO A 68 -6.49 -1.86 3.23
N ASN A 69 -6.33 -0.86 4.10
CA ASN A 69 -5.05 -0.25 4.33
C ASN A 69 -4.05 -1.28 4.85
N LEU A 70 -4.43 -2.09 5.86
CA LEU A 70 -3.58 -3.12 6.44
C LEU A 70 -3.35 -4.32 5.49
N ASN A 71 -4.42 -4.81 4.88
CA ASN A 71 -4.44 -6.15 4.29
C ASN A 71 -4.06 -6.14 2.80
N ALA A 72 -4.52 -5.17 2.01
CA ALA A 72 -4.32 -5.13 0.57
C ALA A 72 -2.89 -4.79 0.15
N ASP A 73 -2.42 -5.42 -0.92
CA ASP A 73 -1.12 -5.16 -1.55
C ASP A 73 -1.19 -4.34 -2.84
N LEU A 74 -2.40 -4.16 -3.37
CA LEU A 74 -2.72 -3.33 -4.52
C LEU A 74 -4.03 -2.59 -4.27
N ALA A 75 -4.07 -1.31 -4.67
CA ALA A 75 -5.29 -0.53 -4.69
C ALA A 75 -5.45 0.20 -6.01
N ILE A 76 -6.66 0.20 -6.56
CA ILE A 76 -7.03 0.84 -7.82
C ILE A 76 -8.03 1.95 -7.49
N PHE A 77 -7.73 3.18 -7.89
CA PHE A 77 -8.56 4.36 -7.64
C PHE A 77 -9.14 4.93 -8.94
N VAL A 78 -10.42 5.30 -8.89
CA VAL A 78 -11.09 6.08 -9.94
C VAL A 78 -11.21 7.52 -9.45
N LEU A 79 -10.58 8.45 -10.15
CA LEU A 79 -10.42 9.84 -9.72
C LEU A 79 -11.03 10.84 -10.71
N SER A 80 -11.48 11.99 -10.22
CA SER A 80 -11.75 13.19 -11.03
C SER A 80 -11.22 14.46 -10.35
N ARG A 81 -11.26 15.57 -11.08
CA ARG A 81 -10.95 16.91 -10.59
C ARG A 81 -12.18 17.81 -10.70
#